data_AF-A0A9E4DWN4-F1
#
_entry.id   AF-A0A9E4DWN4-F1
#
_cell.length_a   1.000
_cell.length_b   1.000
_cell.length_c   1.000
_cell.angle_alpha   90.00
_cell.angle_beta   90.00
_cell.angle_gamma   90.00
#
_symmetry.space_group_name_H-M   'P 1'
#
loop_
_entity.id
_entity.type
_entity.pdbx_description
1 polymer ?
#
loop_
_entity_poly.entity_id
_entity_poly.type
_entity_poly.pdbx_seq_one_letter_code
_entity_poly.pdbx_strand_id
1 'polypeptide(L)'
;MLDGITVLDLSSVGPASRASRWLADYGATVVKVGPTASRAGVLIDPPFYSYGAGRGLKRIRLDLKSPGGLDAFLRLAERSDVLIESFRPGVAERIGIGYAALSERNPGLVYCSTSGYGQSGPYSQWAGHDINYLALGGFLDCSTARADGGPPIPGATVADSAGGGMHALVAILAALVRRAGSGEGTHLDVCAADAVLALMSQHIDEYLSTGVLPGPGSNILTGRFACYDCYRTRDGKWLAVGAIEPHFYANLCKALGLEQYIPYQEDDARQDEIREAFRAAFAERDRDDWVAELAPANTCVSPVYSVPELIADPHYRERGVFCSANDAERGEFELLAPVFAGSRRDLPVYQVRPKRASDTDEFLRYAGLSAAEIEELRTSGAAE
;
A
#
# COMPACT_ATOMS: atom_id res chain seq x y z
N MET A 1 10.75 5.89 15.53
CA MET A 1 10.90 4.41 15.59
C MET A 1 12.08 3.97 14.73
N LEU A 2 12.22 4.51 13.53
CA LEU A 2 13.37 4.31 12.65
C LEU A 2 14.30 5.53 12.66
N ASP A 3 14.34 6.27 13.76
CA ASP A 3 15.21 7.43 13.91
C ASP A 3 16.68 7.01 13.74
N GLY A 4 17.41 7.71 12.88
CA GLY A 4 18.79 7.36 12.52
C GLY A 4 18.94 6.39 11.34
N ILE A 5 17.85 5.79 10.84
CA ILE A 5 17.89 4.97 9.62
C ILE A 5 17.79 5.87 8.38
N THR A 6 18.75 5.75 7.46
CA THR A 6 18.77 6.47 6.18
C THR A 6 18.39 5.55 5.02
N VAL A 7 17.40 5.95 4.22
CA VAL A 7 16.86 5.17 3.11
C VAL A 7 17.04 5.94 1.81
N LEU A 8 17.69 5.34 0.81
CA LEU A 8 17.73 5.87 -0.55
C LEU A 8 16.57 5.28 -1.36
N ASP A 9 15.71 6.13 -1.93
CA ASP A 9 14.57 5.73 -2.75
C ASP A 9 14.76 6.18 -4.20
N LEU A 10 15.00 5.22 -5.10
CA LEU A 10 15.11 5.44 -6.54
C LEU A 10 13.81 5.10 -7.29
N SER A 11 12.72 4.80 -6.58
CA SER A 11 11.43 4.52 -7.20
C SER A 11 10.74 5.79 -7.70
N SER A 12 9.88 5.64 -8.71
CA SER A 12 9.04 6.74 -9.21
C SER A 12 7.68 6.77 -8.50
N VAL A 13 6.92 5.68 -8.64
CA VAL A 13 5.56 5.48 -8.13
C VAL A 13 5.36 4.02 -7.70
N GLY A 14 4.14 3.66 -7.31
CA GLY A 14 3.74 2.27 -7.09
C GLY A 14 4.20 1.70 -5.74
N PRO A 15 4.53 0.40 -5.68
CA PRO A 15 4.81 -0.30 -4.43
C PRO A 15 5.96 0.29 -3.61
N ALA A 16 7.13 0.52 -4.22
CA ALA A 16 8.28 1.07 -3.52
C ALA A 16 8.01 2.46 -2.94
N SER A 17 7.37 3.36 -3.69
CA SER A 17 7.05 4.70 -3.19
C SER A 17 6.09 4.66 -1.99
N ARG A 18 5.23 3.63 -1.87
CA ARG A 18 4.41 3.41 -0.67
C ARG A 18 5.27 2.91 0.50
N ALA A 19 6.16 1.96 0.26
CA ALA A 19 7.11 1.47 1.27
C ALA A 19 7.99 2.61 1.82
N SER A 20 8.59 3.40 0.94
CA SER A 20 9.36 4.60 1.27
C SER A 20 8.56 5.60 2.11
N ARG A 21 7.31 5.90 1.72
CA ARG A 21 6.42 6.77 2.50
C ARG A 21 6.16 6.20 3.89
N TRP A 22 5.95 4.90 4.04
CA TRP A 22 5.71 4.29 5.35
C TRP A 22 6.96 4.29 6.22
N LEU A 23 8.14 4.01 5.65
CA LEU A 23 9.43 4.13 6.36
C LEU A 23 9.65 5.55 6.89
N ALA A 24 9.35 6.58 6.07
CA ALA A 24 9.42 7.98 6.48
C ALA A 24 8.44 8.29 7.62
N ASP A 25 7.19 7.80 7.50
CA ASP A 25 6.21 7.92 8.57
C ASP A 25 6.76 7.28 9.88
N TYR A 26 7.42 6.11 9.83
CA TYR A 26 8.06 5.48 11.00
C TYR A 26 9.31 6.22 11.54
N GLY A 27 9.75 7.29 10.88
CA GLY A 27 10.85 8.16 11.32
C GLY A 27 12.17 7.98 10.57
N ALA A 28 12.21 7.14 9.53
CA ALA A 28 13.42 7.02 8.71
C ALA A 28 13.67 8.30 7.92
N THR A 29 14.94 8.64 7.71
CA THR A 29 15.33 9.70 6.78
C THR A 29 15.30 9.13 5.37
N VAL A 30 14.19 9.36 4.66
CA VAL A 30 14.01 8.85 3.30
C VAL A 30 14.40 9.90 2.28
N VAL A 31 15.39 9.57 1.46
CA VAL A 31 15.99 10.44 0.45
C VAL A 31 15.60 9.93 -0.93
N LYS A 32 14.65 10.61 -1.57
CA LYS A 32 14.25 10.28 -2.93
C LYS A 32 15.30 10.81 -3.91
N VAL A 33 15.93 9.91 -4.65
CA VAL A 33 16.98 10.23 -5.63
C VAL A 33 16.34 10.35 -7.00
N GLY A 34 16.27 11.59 -7.51
CA GLY A 34 15.78 11.88 -8.84
C GLY A 34 16.91 12.24 -9.82
N PRO A 35 16.63 12.24 -11.13
CA PRO A 35 17.55 12.82 -12.10
C PRO A 35 17.60 14.35 -11.97
N THR A 36 18.71 14.93 -12.41
CA THR A 36 18.81 16.36 -12.69
C THR A 36 17.78 16.77 -13.76
N ALA A 37 17.32 18.03 -13.73
CA ALA A 37 16.31 18.55 -14.64
C ALA A 37 16.70 18.38 -16.12
N SER A 38 17.99 18.50 -16.44
CA SER A 38 18.53 18.27 -17.79
C SER A 38 18.44 16.81 -18.26
N ARG A 39 18.26 15.86 -17.34
CA ARG A 39 18.19 14.42 -17.57
C ARG A 39 16.84 13.81 -17.22
N ALA A 40 15.90 14.63 -16.74
CA ALA A 40 14.55 14.19 -16.45
C ALA A 40 13.89 13.72 -17.75
N GLY A 41 13.84 12.39 -17.95
CA GLY A 41 12.95 11.79 -18.93
C GLY A 41 11.49 12.00 -18.52
N VAL A 42 10.57 11.25 -19.13
CA VAL A 42 9.17 11.23 -18.71
C VAL A 42 9.05 10.42 -17.41
N LEU A 43 9.44 11.02 -16.29
CA LEU A 43 9.10 10.51 -14.97
C LEU A 43 7.61 10.77 -14.74
N ILE A 44 6.91 9.78 -14.20
CA ILE A 44 5.54 9.96 -13.75
C ILE A 44 5.59 10.91 -12.55
N ASP A 45 4.96 12.08 -12.71
CA ASP A 45 4.78 13.05 -11.64
C ASP A 45 3.42 12.80 -10.98
N PRO A 46 3.37 12.19 -9.78
CA PRO A 46 2.09 11.94 -9.13
C PRO A 46 1.42 13.25 -8.70
N PRO A 47 0.08 13.25 -8.54
CA PRO A 47 -0.64 14.35 -7.93
C PRO A 47 -0.03 14.78 -6.60
N PHE A 48 -0.15 16.07 -6.25
CA PHE A 48 0.51 16.66 -5.08
C PHE A 48 0.17 15.98 -3.74
N TYR A 49 -1.02 15.37 -3.64
CA TYR A 49 -1.49 14.68 -2.44
C TYR A 49 -1.05 13.20 -2.34
N SER A 50 -0.50 12.64 -3.42
CA SER A 50 -0.09 11.23 -3.46
C SER A 50 0.99 10.93 -2.42
N TYR A 51 0.97 9.70 -1.90
CA TYR A 51 1.95 9.21 -0.93
C TYR A 51 2.13 10.16 0.27
N GLY A 52 1.02 10.69 0.81
CA GLY A 52 1.06 11.63 1.95
C GLY A 52 1.67 12.98 1.62
N ALA A 53 1.53 13.45 0.37
CA ALA A 53 2.11 14.69 -0.14
C ALA A 53 3.64 14.81 0.09
N GLY A 54 4.33 13.68 0.04
CA GLY A 54 5.78 13.59 0.28
C GLY A 54 6.21 13.93 1.71
N ARG A 55 5.29 13.81 2.68
CA ARG A 55 5.59 14.01 4.09
C ARG A 55 6.76 13.14 4.55
N GLY A 56 7.70 13.76 5.25
CA GLY A 56 8.92 13.11 5.74
C GLY A 56 9.98 12.84 4.67
N LEU A 57 9.73 13.14 3.39
CA LEU A 57 10.68 12.87 2.31
C LEU A 57 11.67 14.03 2.09
N LYS A 58 12.93 13.66 1.96
CA LYS A 58 14.02 14.47 1.41
C LYS A 58 14.17 14.16 -0.08
N ARG A 59 14.73 15.09 -0.87
CA ARG A 59 14.93 14.92 -2.31
C ARG A 59 16.31 15.35 -2.72
N ILE A 60 16.98 14.55 -3.53
CA ILE A 60 18.24 14.94 -4.17
C ILE A 60 18.14 14.71 -5.67
N ARG A 61 18.99 15.39 -6.43
CA ARG A 61 19.04 15.29 -7.89
C ARG A 61 20.45 14.95 -8.33
N LEU A 62 20.62 13.77 -8.95
CA LEU A 62 21.90 13.27 -9.43
C LEU A 62 21.77 12.71 -10.85
N ASP A 63 22.72 13.00 -11.73
CA ASP A 63 22.86 12.31 -13.02
C ASP A 63 23.70 11.04 -12.83
N LEU A 64 23.02 9.92 -12.56
CA LEU A 64 23.66 8.61 -12.38
C LEU A 64 24.34 8.06 -13.65
N LYS A 65 24.17 8.71 -14.81
CA LYS A 65 24.89 8.35 -16.05
C LYS A 65 26.23 9.09 -16.16
N SER A 66 26.41 10.17 -15.40
CA SER A 66 27.68 10.88 -15.34
C SER A 66 28.62 10.17 -14.36
N PRO A 67 29.94 10.10 -14.63
CA PRO A 67 30.89 9.50 -13.69
C PRO A 67 30.85 10.16 -12.31
N GLY A 68 30.76 11.50 -12.25
CA GLY A 68 30.69 12.25 -10.99
C GLY A 68 29.39 12.01 -10.22
N GLY A 69 28.24 11.98 -10.91
CA GLY A 69 26.95 11.70 -10.26
C GLY A 69 26.83 10.27 -9.76
N LEU A 70 27.39 9.29 -10.49
CA LEU A 70 27.49 7.91 -10.02
C LEU A 70 28.41 7.80 -8.80
N ASP A 71 29.61 8.39 -8.83
CA ASP A 71 30.53 8.37 -7.67
C ASP A 71 29.88 9.00 -6.43
N ALA A 72 29.21 10.14 -6.58
CA ALA A 72 28.47 10.78 -5.49
C ALA A 72 27.38 9.88 -4.91
N PHE A 73 26.63 9.17 -5.77
CA PHE A 73 25.62 8.21 -5.33
C PHE A 73 26.23 7.01 -4.59
N LEU A 74 27.34 6.46 -5.07
CA LEU A 74 28.04 5.35 -4.43
C LEU A 74 28.50 5.73 -3.02
N ARG A 75 29.08 6.92 -2.83
CA ARG A 75 29.47 7.44 -1.50
C ARG A 75 28.28 7.67 -0.58
N LEU A 76 27.12 8.02 -1.14
CA LEU A 76 25.88 8.14 -0.36
C LEU A 76 25.35 6.75 0.06
N ALA A 77 25.38 5.77 -0.84
CA ALA A 77 24.98 4.39 -0.56
C ALA A 77 25.89 3.72 0.50
N GLU A 78 27.18 4.08 0.53
CA GLU A 78 28.14 3.65 1.56
C GLU A 78 27.72 4.02 2.98
N ARG A 79 26.95 5.10 3.15
CA ARG A 79 26.50 5.59 4.46
C ARG A 79 25.04 5.29 4.75
N SER A 80 24.31 4.73 3.80
CA SER A 80 22.88 4.49 3.91
C SER A 80 22.59 3.11 4.49
N ASP A 81 21.42 2.97 5.13
CA ASP A 81 21.00 1.71 5.74
C ASP A 81 20.19 0.84 4.77
N VAL A 82 19.38 1.50 3.95
CA VAL A 82 18.45 0.86 3.03
C VAL A 82 18.55 1.54 1.67
N LEU A 83 18.48 0.76 0.61
CA LEU A 83 18.22 1.24 -0.74
C LEU A 83 16.96 0.56 -1.27
N ILE A 84 16.04 1.34 -1.84
CA ILE A 84 14.84 0.85 -2.50
C ILE A 84 14.88 1.29 -3.95
N GLU A 85 14.72 0.34 -4.87
CA GLU A 85 14.58 0.64 -6.29
C GLU A 85 13.44 -0.15 -6.93
N SER A 86 12.96 0.34 -8.07
CA SER A 86 11.83 -0.23 -8.79
C SER A 86 12.09 -0.30 -10.30
N PHE A 87 13.34 -0.52 -10.70
CA PHE A 87 13.71 -0.65 -12.10
C PHE A 87 13.33 -2.04 -12.63
N ARG A 88 13.32 -2.17 -13.96
CA ARG A 88 13.22 -3.49 -14.58
C ARG A 88 14.45 -4.32 -14.21
N PRO A 89 14.31 -5.65 -14.03
CA PRO A 89 15.45 -6.50 -13.67
C PRO A 89 16.62 -6.33 -14.66
N GLY A 90 17.83 -6.16 -14.12
CA GLY A 90 19.07 -5.92 -14.88
C GLY A 90 19.42 -4.45 -15.11
N VAL A 91 18.50 -3.51 -14.85
CA VAL A 91 18.78 -2.07 -15.07
C VAL A 91 19.75 -1.52 -14.03
N ALA A 92 19.56 -1.86 -12.75
CA ALA A 92 20.41 -1.38 -11.65
C ALA A 92 21.86 -1.84 -11.81
N GLU A 93 22.05 -3.11 -12.20
CA GLU A 93 23.35 -3.70 -12.51
C GLU A 93 24.02 -2.96 -13.67
N ARG A 94 23.27 -2.70 -14.75
CA ARG A 94 23.79 -2.03 -15.94
C ARG A 94 24.24 -0.59 -15.68
N ILE A 95 23.62 0.10 -14.73
CA ILE A 95 24.00 1.48 -14.35
C ILE A 95 24.95 1.54 -13.16
N GLY A 96 25.46 0.39 -12.69
CA GLY A 96 26.51 0.31 -11.67
C GLY A 96 26.02 0.51 -10.24
N ILE A 97 24.72 0.37 -9.97
CA ILE A 97 24.14 0.54 -8.62
C ILE A 97 23.46 -0.73 -8.11
N GLY A 98 23.62 -1.87 -8.79
CA GLY A 98 23.05 -3.15 -8.37
C GLY A 98 23.64 -3.63 -7.04
N TYR A 99 22.94 -4.57 -6.39
CA TYR A 99 23.29 -5.05 -5.04
C TYR A 99 24.74 -5.54 -4.93
N ALA A 100 25.23 -6.31 -5.90
CA ALA A 100 26.60 -6.84 -5.85
C ALA A 100 27.64 -5.73 -5.69
N ALA A 101 27.56 -4.68 -6.52
CA ALA A 101 28.47 -3.54 -6.48
C ALA A 101 28.36 -2.72 -5.18
N LEU A 102 27.15 -2.55 -4.64
CA LEU A 102 26.95 -1.78 -3.42
C LEU A 102 27.31 -2.56 -2.16
N SER A 103 27.07 -3.87 -2.13
CA SER A 103 27.36 -4.72 -0.97
C SER A 103 28.86 -4.85 -0.69
N GLU A 104 29.71 -4.75 -1.71
CA GLU A 104 31.17 -4.68 -1.55
C GLU A 104 31.61 -3.42 -0.80
N ARG A 105 30.89 -2.30 -1.01
CA ARG A 105 31.19 -1.00 -0.39
C ARG A 105 30.50 -0.83 0.96
N ASN A 106 29.31 -1.38 1.09
CA ASN A 106 28.49 -1.37 2.30
C ASN A 106 27.93 -2.77 2.57
N PRO A 107 28.69 -3.63 3.27
CA PRO A 107 28.24 -4.98 3.62
C PRO A 107 26.99 -5.00 4.51
N GLY A 108 26.65 -3.87 5.15
CA GLY A 108 25.47 -3.69 5.99
C GLY A 108 24.22 -3.19 5.24
N LEU A 109 24.29 -3.01 3.91
CA LEU A 109 23.17 -2.44 3.14
C LEU A 109 22.00 -3.43 3.03
N VAL A 110 20.80 -2.99 3.40
CA VAL A 110 19.56 -3.66 3.04
C VAL A 110 19.11 -3.12 1.68
N TYR A 111 19.26 -3.91 0.63
CA TYR A 111 18.89 -3.53 -0.74
C TYR A 111 17.56 -4.18 -1.10
N CYS A 112 16.56 -3.38 -1.46
CA CYS A 112 15.23 -3.86 -1.83
C CYS A 112 14.93 -3.54 -3.29
N SER A 113 14.89 -4.59 -4.12
CA SER A 113 14.35 -4.54 -5.46
C SER A 113 12.86 -4.78 -5.41
N THR A 114 12.07 -3.81 -5.87
CA THR A 114 10.61 -3.95 -5.97
C THR A 114 10.21 -4.07 -7.42
N SER A 115 9.57 -5.17 -7.80
CA SER A 115 9.20 -5.43 -9.19
C SER A 115 7.82 -6.06 -9.29
N GLY A 116 7.22 -5.96 -10.48
CA GLY A 116 5.88 -6.54 -10.72
C GLY A 116 5.87 -8.06 -10.69
N TYR A 117 6.91 -8.67 -11.28
CA TYR A 117 6.97 -10.10 -11.58
C TYR A 117 8.28 -10.77 -11.10
N GLY A 118 8.98 -10.15 -10.15
CA GLY A 118 10.24 -10.65 -9.58
C GLY A 118 11.49 -10.30 -10.40
N GLN A 119 12.66 -10.46 -9.79
CA GLN A 119 13.94 -10.32 -10.48
C GLN A 119 14.28 -11.53 -11.38
N SER A 120 13.52 -12.62 -11.26
CA SER A 120 13.72 -13.86 -12.02
C SER A 120 12.40 -14.46 -12.51
N GLY A 121 12.48 -15.53 -13.31
CA GLY A 121 11.31 -16.20 -13.88
C GLY A 121 10.89 -15.67 -15.26
N PRO A 122 9.96 -16.37 -15.93
CA PRO A 122 9.62 -16.13 -17.34
C PRO A 122 8.94 -14.78 -17.58
N TYR A 123 8.33 -14.18 -16.55
CA TYR A 123 7.60 -12.92 -16.65
C TYR A 123 8.37 -11.73 -16.05
N SER A 124 9.60 -11.93 -15.58
CA SER A 124 10.45 -10.88 -14.96
C SER A 124 10.60 -9.60 -15.80
N GLN A 125 10.51 -9.72 -17.13
CA GLN A 125 10.63 -8.59 -18.07
C GLN A 125 9.29 -7.97 -18.49
N TRP A 126 8.16 -8.49 -18.02
CA TRP A 126 6.84 -7.94 -18.34
C TRP A 126 6.63 -6.60 -17.65
N ALA A 127 5.89 -5.72 -18.33
CA ALA A 127 5.36 -4.51 -17.72
C ALA A 127 3.96 -4.80 -17.17
N GLY A 128 3.62 -4.19 -16.06
CA GLY A 128 2.31 -4.33 -15.44
C GLY A 128 2.02 -3.19 -14.48
N HIS A 129 0.76 -3.11 -14.09
CA HIS A 129 0.27 -2.27 -13.01
C HIS A 129 -0.52 -3.14 -12.04
N ASP A 130 -0.95 -2.55 -10.93
CA ASP A 130 -1.76 -3.18 -9.88
C ASP A 130 -2.76 -4.24 -10.39
N ILE A 131 -3.62 -3.87 -11.33
CA ILE A 131 -4.64 -4.77 -11.89
C ILE A 131 -4.05 -6.00 -12.60
N ASN A 132 -2.90 -5.88 -13.25
CA ASN A 132 -2.25 -7.01 -13.93
C ASN A 132 -1.69 -8.03 -12.92
N TYR A 133 -1.19 -7.56 -11.79
CA TYR A 133 -0.69 -8.43 -10.72
C TYR A 133 -1.83 -9.14 -10.02
N LEU A 134 -2.95 -8.43 -9.76
CA LEU A 134 -4.17 -9.03 -9.24
C LEU A 134 -4.78 -10.06 -10.20
N ALA A 135 -4.75 -9.77 -11.51
CA ALA A 135 -5.19 -10.71 -12.53
C ALA A 135 -4.33 -11.98 -12.56
N LEU A 136 -3.00 -11.82 -12.56
CA LEU A 136 -2.08 -12.96 -12.61
C LEU A 136 -2.16 -13.82 -11.35
N GLY A 137 -2.37 -13.21 -10.18
CA GLY A 137 -2.50 -13.90 -8.90
C GLY A 137 -3.89 -14.49 -8.61
N GLY A 138 -4.83 -14.45 -9.55
CA GLY A 138 -6.18 -15.01 -9.40
C GLY A 138 -7.15 -14.20 -8.54
N PHE A 139 -6.71 -13.06 -7.98
CA PHE A 139 -7.53 -12.22 -7.10
C PHE A 139 -8.80 -11.70 -7.80
N LEU A 140 -8.68 -11.27 -9.06
CA LEU A 140 -9.82 -10.73 -9.81
C LEU A 140 -10.88 -11.80 -10.11
N ASP A 141 -10.46 -13.03 -10.39
CA ASP A 141 -11.36 -14.16 -10.69
C ASP A 141 -12.16 -14.60 -9.46
N CYS A 142 -11.55 -14.52 -8.27
CA CYS A 142 -12.20 -14.82 -6.99
C CYS A 142 -13.13 -13.71 -6.49
N SER A 143 -13.18 -12.55 -7.15
CA SER A 143 -13.95 -11.39 -6.72
C SER A 143 -15.32 -11.32 -7.43
N THR A 144 -16.35 -10.82 -6.73
CA THR A 144 -17.73 -10.76 -7.28
C THR A 144 -17.79 -10.07 -8.64
N ALA A 145 -18.36 -10.78 -9.62
CA ALA A 145 -18.43 -10.31 -11.00
C ALA A 145 -19.22 -9.01 -11.16
N ARG A 146 -18.84 -8.23 -12.17
CA ARG A 146 -19.58 -7.06 -12.63
C ARG A 146 -20.91 -7.47 -13.25
N ALA A 147 -21.77 -6.48 -13.50
CA ALA A 147 -23.07 -6.69 -14.12
C ALA A 147 -23.02 -7.35 -15.51
N ASP A 148 -21.90 -7.22 -16.24
CA ASP A 148 -21.69 -7.86 -17.55
C ASP A 148 -21.00 -9.23 -17.48
N GLY A 149 -20.80 -9.77 -16.28
CA GLY A 149 -20.15 -11.06 -16.04
C GLY A 149 -18.62 -11.03 -16.03
N GLY A 150 -18.00 -9.88 -16.31
CA GLY A 150 -16.54 -9.73 -16.21
C GLY A 150 -16.07 -9.60 -14.75
N PRO A 151 -14.78 -9.84 -14.44
CA PRO A 151 -14.25 -9.63 -13.10
C PRO A 151 -14.27 -8.14 -12.70
N PRO A 152 -14.41 -7.82 -11.41
CA PRO A 152 -14.46 -6.45 -10.93
C PRO A 152 -13.10 -5.77 -11.01
N ILE A 153 -13.11 -4.44 -11.02
CA ILE A 153 -11.89 -3.62 -10.84
C ILE A 153 -11.92 -3.11 -9.40
N PRO A 154 -10.96 -3.51 -8.54
CA PRO A 154 -10.89 -3.03 -7.17
C PRO A 154 -10.72 -1.50 -7.08
N GLY A 155 -11.38 -0.87 -6.11
CA GLY A 155 -11.32 0.59 -5.92
C GLY A 155 -10.00 1.09 -5.30
N ALA A 156 -9.17 0.18 -4.79
CA ALA A 156 -7.84 0.48 -4.25
C ALA A 156 -6.78 -0.29 -5.03
N THR A 157 -5.55 0.24 -5.07
CA THR A 157 -4.41 -0.48 -5.64
C THR A 157 -3.90 -1.53 -4.64
N VAL A 158 -4.56 -2.68 -4.57
CA VAL A 158 -4.33 -3.72 -3.56
C VAL A 158 -2.96 -4.38 -3.75
N ALA A 159 -2.60 -4.76 -4.97
CA ALA A 159 -1.31 -5.35 -5.25
C ALA A 159 -0.18 -4.35 -5.00
N ASP A 160 -0.34 -3.08 -5.36
CA ASP A 160 0.71 -2.08 -5.11
C ASP A 160 0.83 -1.74 -3.63
N SER A 161 -0.30 -1.65 -2.90
CA SER A 161 -0.31 -1.22 -1.50
C SER A 161 -0.01 -2.36 -0.55
N ALA A 162 -0.85 -3.40 -0.55
CA ALA A 162 -0.74 -4.52 0.38
C ALA A 162 0.23 -5.57 -0.15
N GLY A 163 0.19 -5.86 -1.46
CA GLY A 163 1.11 -6.78 -2.12
C GLY A 163 2.55 -6.26 -2.06
N GLY A 164 3.02 -5.46 -3.01
CA GLY A 164 4.40 -5.03 -3.06
C GLY A 164 4.80 -4.06 -1.93
N GLY A 165 4.00 -3.03 -1.64
CA GLY A 165 4.41 -1.96 -0.71
C GLY A 165 4.57 -2.42 0.74
N MET A 166 3.54 -3.05 1.30
CA MET A 166 3.58 -3.53 2.69
C MET A 166 4.54 -4.72 2.84
N HIS A 167 4.62 -5.61 1.84
CA HIS A 167 5.61 -6.69 1.88
C HIS A 167 7.05 -6.15 1.84
N ALA A 168 7.33 -5.15 1.01
CA ALA A 168 8.64 -4.48 1.01
C ALA A 168 8.97 -3.85 2.36
N LEU A 169 8.01 -3.12 2.94
CA LEU A 169 8.18 -2.54 4.28
C LEU A 169 8.51 -3.62 5.32
N VAL A 170 7.73 -4.70 5.39
CA VAL A 170 7.94 -5.79 6.37
C VAL A 170 9.29 -6.48 6.14
N ALA A 171 9.64 -6.78 4.89
CA ALA A 171 10.91 -7.41 4.56
C ALA A 171 12.12 -6.53 4.94
N ILE A 172 12.05 -5.22 4.68
CA ILE A 172 13.08 -4.25 5.06
C ILE A 172 13.21 -4.20 6.59
N LEU A 173 12.09 -4.09 7.32
CA LEU A 173 12.11 -4.07 8.78
C LEU A 173 12.73 -5.35 9.36
N ALA A 174 12.35 -6.53 8.85
CA ALA A 174 12.92 -7.80 9.26
C ALA A 174 14.43 -7.90 8.95
N ALA A 175 14.85 -7.41 7.79
CA ALA A 175 16.27 -7.38 7.41
C ALA A 175 17.07 -6.42 8.30
N LEU A 176 16.53 -5.26 8.65
CA LEU A 176 17.16 -4.31 9.58
C LEU A 176 17.30 -4.92 11.00
N VAL A 177 16.28 -5.64 11.48
CA VAL A 177 16.35 -6.36 12.77
C VAL A 177 17.43 -7.43 12.73
N ARG A 178 17.51 -8.23 11.66
CA ARG A 178 18.57 -9.24 11.50
C ARG A 178 19.95 -8.60 11.48
N ARG A 179 20.11 -7.53 10.71
CA ARG A 179 21.35 -6.75 10.60
C ARG A 179 21.82 -6.20 11.94
N ALA A 180 20.91 -5.82 12.85
CA ALA A 180 21.31 -5.33 14.17
C ALA A 180 22.08 -6.38 14.99
N GLY A 181 21.87 -7.68 14.72
CA GLY A 181 22.62 -8.77 15.35
C GLY A 181 23.86 -9.21 14.56
N SER A 182 23.79 -9.26 13.23
CA SER A 182 24.88 -9.77 12.39
C SER A 182 25.85 -8.71 11.87
N GLY A 183 25.43 -7.45 11.76
CA GLY A 183 26.12 -6.41 11.00
C GLY A 183 25.96 -6.54 9.47
N GLU A 184 25.39 -7.64 8.99
CA GLU A 184 25.30 -7.97 7.56
C GLU A 184 23.94 -7.57 6.98
N GLY A 185 24.01 -6.90 5.82
CA GLY A 185 22.88 -6.53 4.98
C GLY A 185 22.37 -7.69 4.13
N THR A 186 21.53 -7.38 3.14
CA THR A 186 20.93 -8.40 2.27
C THR A 186 20.26 -7.80 1.04
N HIS A 187 20.09 -8.63 0.01
CA HIS A 187 19.21 -8.33 -1.11
C HIS A 187 17.81 -8.91 -0.86
N LEU A 188 16.80 -8.07 -1.04
CA LEU A 188 15.39 -8.42 -0.97
C LEU A 188 14.78 -8.27 -2.37
N ASP A 189 14.38 -9.38 -2.98
CA ASP A 189 13.53 -9.40 -4.18
C ASP A 189 12.07 -9.40 -3.76
N VAL A 190 11.39 -8.27 -3.90
CA VAL A 190 9.98 -8.11 -3.58
C VAL A 190 9.18 -8.07 -4.88
N CYS A 191 8.46 -9.16 -5.13
CA CYS A 191 7.58 -9.35 -6.26
C CYS A 191 6.13 -9.01 -5.88
N ALA A 192 5.51 -8.06 -6.58
CA ALA A 192 4.10 -7.70 -6.35
C ALA A 192 3.15 -8.87 -6.67
N ALA A 193 3.41 -9.63 -7.74
CA ALA A 193 2.61 -10.80 -8.10
C ALA A 193 2.70 -11.92 -7.04
N ASP A 194 3.89 -12.23 -6.53
CA ASP A 194 4.06 -13.23 -5.45
C ASP A 194 3.32 -12.81 -4.18
N ALA A 195 3.38 -11.51 -3.86
CA ALA A 195 2.68 -10.97 -2.71
C ALA A 195 1.15 -11.06 -2.86
N VAL A 196 0.60 -11.01 -4.08
CA VAL A 196 -0.83 -11.32 -4.31
C VAL A 196 -1.14 -12.78 -3.98
N LEU A 197 -0.24 -13.73 -4.27
CA LEU A 197 -0.43 -15.13 -3.87
C LEU A 197 -0.50 -15.26 -2.34
N ALA A 198 0.33 -14.52 -1.60
CA ALA A 198 0.25 -14.50 -0.14
C ALA A 198 -1.12 -13.97 0.35
N LEU A 199 -1.65 -12.92 -0.28
CA LEU A 199 -3.00 -12.41 0.01
C LEU A 199 -4.11 -13.41 -0.36
N MET A 200 -3.86 -14.28 -1.34
CA MET A 200 -4.79 -15.33 -1.81
C MET A 200 -4.55 -16.70 -1.18
N SER A 201 -3.64 -16.81 -0.21
CA SER A 201 -3.14 -18.08 0.33
C SER A 201 -4.26 -19.03 0.75
N GLN A 202 -5.30 -18.54 1.44
CA GLN A 202 -6.43 -19.37 1.84
C GLN A 202 -7.12 -20.07 0.66
N HIS A 203 -7.37 -19.36 -0.44
CA HIS A 203 -8.01 -19.92 -1.64
C HIS A 203 -7.08 -20.88 -2.40
N ILE A 204 -5.80 -20.52 -2.47
CA ILE A 204 -4.78 -21.35 -3.12
C ILE A 204 -4.61 -22.66 -2.36
N ASP A 205 -4.45 -22.60 -1.04
CA ASP A 205 -4.24 -23.76 -0.17
C ASP A 205 -5.48 -24.67 -0.14
N GLU A 206 -6.70 -24.10 -0.13
CA GLU A 206 -7.95 -24.86 -0.27
C GLU A 206 -7.99 -25.65 -1.58
N TYR A 207 -7.69 -25.00 -2.71
CA TYR A 207 -7.65 -25.67 -4.01
C TYR A 207 -6.58 -26.76 -4.05
N LEU A 208 -5.36 -26.47 -3.59
CA LEU A 208 -4.25 -27.42 -3.58
C LEU A 208 -4.53 -28.65 -2.71
N SER A 209 -5.26 -28.48 -1.61
CA SER A 209 -5.55 -29.56 -0.66
C SER A 209 -6.80 -30.37 -0.99
N THR A 210 -7.80 -29.78 -1.65
CA THR A 210 -9.12 -30.41 -1.86
C THR A 210 -9.55 -30.53 -3.32
N GLY A 211 -8.96 -29.73 -4.23
CA GLY A 211 -9.42 -29.58 -5.61
C GLY A 211 -10.69 -28.75 -5.76
N VAL A 212 -11.26 -28.18 -4.68
CA VAL A 212 -12.42 -27.30 -4.73
C VAL A 212 -12.02 -25.99 -5.40
N LEU A 213 -12.76 -25.61 -6.45
CA LEU A 213 -12.51 -24.39 -7.18
C LEU A 213 -12.92 -23.17 -6.33
N PRO A 214 -11.99 -22.24 -6.04
CA PRO A 214 -12.34 -20.99 -5.38
C PRO A 214 -13.05 -20.06 -6.38
N GLY A 215 -13.93 -19.21 -5.87
CA GLY A 215 -14.62 -18.23 -6.68
C GLY A 215 -15.64 -17.40 -5.88
N PRO A 216 -16.32 -16.46 -6.56
CA PRO A 216 -17.41 -15.70 -5.95
C PRO A 216 -18.49 -16.67 -5.45
N GLY A 217 -18.90 -16.51 -4.19
CA GLY A 217 -19.90 -17.36 -3.55
C GLY A 217 -19.45 -18.79 -3.24
N SER A 218 -18.18 -19.16 -3.44
CA SER A 218 -17.69 -20.52 -3.18
C SER A 218 -17.54 -20.82 -1.68
N ASN A 219 -17.27 -19.80 -0.85
CA ASN A 219 -17.11 -19.93 0.59
C ASN A 219 -17.77 -18.75 1.33
N ILE A 220 -17.77 -18.81 2.67
CA ILE A 220 -18.44 -17.82 3.51
C ILE A 220 -17.92 -16.40 3.28
N LEU A 221 -16.59 -16.22 3.10
CA LEU A 221 -15.97 -14.90 2.91
C LEU A 221 -16.06 -14.38 1.48
N THR A 222 -16.55 -15.19 0.53
CA THR A 222 -16.86 -14.78 -0.84
C THR A 222 -18.36 -14.66 -1.11
N GLY A 223 -19.18 -14.70 -0.06
CA GLY A 223 -20.61 -14.42 -0.14
C GLY A 223 -21.50 -15.62 -0.44
N ARG A 224 -21.05 -16.84 -0.11
CA ARG A 224 -21.86 -18.06 -0.20
C ARG A 224 -23.15 -17.96 0.60
N PHE A 225 -23.05 -17.47 1.84
CA PHE A 225 -24.18 -17.37 2.76
C PHE A 225 -24.70 -15.94 2.88
N ALA A 226 -26.01 -15.79 3.06
CA ALA A 226 -26.69 -14.50 3.16
C ALA A 226 -26.17 -13.62 4.33
N CYS A 227 -25.56 -14.23 5.35
CA CYS A 227 -24.97 -13.51 6.47
C CYS A 227 -23.62 -12.84 6.16
N TYR A 228 -23.09 -12.97 4.94
CA TYR A 228 -21.89 -12.28 4.47
C TYR A 228 -22.13 -11.68 3.08
N ASP A 229 -22.76 -10.50 3.02
CA ASP A 229 -23.11 -9.84 1.74
C ASP A 229 -23.36 -8.33 1.95
N CYS A 230 -23.55 -7.60 0.84
CA CYS A 230 -23.99 -6.22 0.84
C CYS A 230 -25.47 -6.10 0.44
N TYR A 231 -26.26 -5.39 1.23
CA TYR A 231 -27.70 -5.22 1.03
C TYR A 231 -28.05 -3.76 0.79
N ARG A 232 -28.87 -3.52 -0.23
CA ARG A 232 -29.38 -2.19 -0.56
C ARG A 232 -30.57 -1.85 0.34
N THR A 233 -30.61 -0.61 0.80
CA THR A 233 -31.65 -0.08 1.68
C THR A 233 -32.57 0.88 0.92
N ARG A 234 -33.63 1.39 1.59
CA ARG A 234 -34.69 2.19 0.96
C ARG A 234 -34.19 3.43 0.23
N ASP A 235 -33.23 4.15 0.83
CA ASP A 235 -32.61 5.35 0.26
C ASP A 235 -31.61 5.04 -0.88
N GLY A 236 -31.47 3.77 -1.25
CA GLY A 236 -30.60 3.29 -2.30
C GLY A 236 -29.14 3.15 -1.89
N LYS A 237 -28.78 3.41 -0.63
CA LYS A 237 -27.44 3.16 -0.07
C LYS A 237 -27.33 1.72 0.43
N TRP A 238 -26.11 1.32 0.81
CA TRP A 238 -25.79 -0.08 1.10
C TRP A 238 -25.31 -0.31 2.53
N LEU A 239 -25.67 -1.45 3.09
CA LEU A 239 -25.13 -2.03 4.32
C LEU A 239 -24.22 -3.19 3.95
N ALA A 240 -23.11 -3.36 4.67
CA ALA A 240 -22.33 -4.59 4.66
C ALA A 240 -22.71 -5.42 5.90
N VAL A 241 -23.00 -6.70 5.68
CA VAL A 241 -23.31 -7.69 6.71
C VAL A 241 -22.18 -8.71 6.74
N GLY A 242 -21.65 -8.98 7.94
CA GLY A 242 -20.62 -9.99 8.19
C GLY A 242 -20.92 -10.83 9.43
N ALA A 243 -22.18 -11.26 9.58
CA ALA A 243 -22.70 -11.97 10.75
C ALA A 243 -22.40 -13.47 10.69
N ILE A 244 -21.11 -13.83 10.68
CA ILE A 244 -20.64 -15.21 10.49
C ILE A 244 -20.91 -16.07 11.73
N GLU A 245 -20.69 -15.54 12.93
CA GLU A 245 -20.86 -16.30 14.15
C GLU A 245 -22.36 -16.51 14.46
N PRO A 246 -22.79 -17.73 14.84
CA PRO A 246 -24.21 -18.07 14.97
C PRO A 246 -25.03 -17.14 15.88
N HIS A 247 -24.41 -16.57 16.92
CA HIS A 247 -25.08 -15.65 17.82
C HIS A 247 -25.29 -14.26 17.21
N PHE A 248 -24.35 -13.76 16.40
CA PHE A 248 -24.53 -12.51 15.65
C PHE A 248 -25.58 -12.68 14.55
N TYR A 249 -25.56 -13.81 13.84
CA TYR A 249 -26.61 -14.16 12.86
C TYR A 249 -27.99 -14.23 13.51
N ALA A 250 -28.12 -14.91 14.65
CA ALA A 250 -29.38 -15.00 15.38
C ALA A 250 -29.88 -13.63 15.87
N ASN A 251 -29.00 -12.75 16.32
CA ASN A 251 -29.36 -11.39 16.69
C ASN A 251 -29.85 -10.58 15.48
N LEU A 252 -29.18 -10.72 14.34
CA LEU A 252 -29.58 -10.09 13.10
C LEU A 252 -30.96 -10.56 12.65
N CYS A 253 -31.21 -11.87 12.60
CA CYS A 253 -32.52 -12.44 12.26
C CYS A 253 -33.62 -11.90 13.17
N LYS A 254 -33.41 -11.83 14.49
CA LYS A 254 -34.38 -11.27 15.43
C LYS A 254 -34.67 -9.79 15.16
N ALA A 255 -33.63 -9.00 14.94
CA ALA A 255 -33.79 -7.57 14.65
C ALA A 255 -34.54 -7.32 13.33
N LEU A 256 -34.42 -8.24 12.36
CA LEU A 256 -35.15 -8.19 11.09
C LEU A 256 -36.54 -8.85 11.15
N GLY A 257 -36.94 -9.48 12.25
CA GLY A 257 -38.20 -10.25 12.34
C GLY A 257 -38.20 -11.53 11.49
N LEU A 258 -37.03 -12.15 11.36
CA LEU A 258 -36.74 -13.30 10.49
C LEU A 258 -36.22 -14.52 11.28
N GLU A 259 -36.71 -14.72 12.51
CA GLU A 259 -36.25 -15.78 13.41
C GLU A 259 -36.40 -17.20 12.85
N GLN A 260 -37.34 -17.40 11.91
CA GLN A 260 -37.53 -18.67 11.21
C GLN A 260 -36.28 -19.12 10.44
N TYR A 261 -35.37 -18.21 10.08
CA TYR A 261 -34.14 -18.53 9.35
C TYR A 261 -32.94 -18.88 10.23
N ILE A 262 -33.02 -18.67 11.55
CA ILE A 262 -31.92 -18.94 12.48
C ILE A 262 -31.32 -20.35 12.33
N PRO A 263 -32.11 -21.44 12.18
CA PRO A 263 -31.56 -22.79 12.04
C PRO A 263 -30.88 -23.09 10.70
N TYR A 264 -31.01 -22.19 9.70
CA TYR A 264 -30.65 -22.43 8.30
C TYR A 264 -29.47 -21.59 7.82
N GLN A 265 -28.68 -21.05 8.75
CA GLN A 265 -27.57 -20.13 8.43
C GLN A 265 -26.64 -20.65 7.32
N GLU A 266 -26.24 -21.93 7.41
CA GLU A 266 -25.30 -22.59 6.48
C GLU A 266 -26.01 -23.60 5.56
N ASP A 267 -27.35 -23.55 5.47
CA ASP A 267 -28.12 -24.44 4.58
C ASP A 267 -28.12 -23.88 3.16
N ASP A 268 -27.31 -24.46 2.27
CA ASP A 268 -27.19 -24.06 0.87
C ASP A 268 -28.55 -24.05 0.14
N ALA A 269 -29.48 -24.96 0.49
CA ALA A 269 -30.77 -25.07 -0.18
C ALA A 269 -31.73 -23.91 0.16
N ARG A 270 -31.43 -23.13 1.20
CA ARG A 270 -32.27 -22.02 1.68
C ARG A 270 -31.63 -20.64 1.46
N GLN A 271 -30.40 -20.56 0.97
CA GLN A 271 -29.68 -19.28 0.91
C GLN A 271 -30.33 -18.24 0.00
N ASP A 272 -30.91 -18.64 -1.12
CA ASP A 272 -31.62 -17.70 -2.00
C ASP A 272 -32.86 -17.10 -1.32
N GLU A 273 -33.62 -17.93 -0.61
CA GLU A 273 -34.79 -17.51 0.18
C GLU A 273 -34.38 -16.57 1.33
N ILE A 274 -33.34 -16.91 2.08
CA ILE A 274 -32.83 -16.10 3.20
C ILE A 274 -32.32 -14.75 2.68
N ARG A 275 -31.56 -14.75 1.57
CA ARG A 275 -31.00 -13.54 0.98
C ARG A 275 -32.11 -12.62 0.47
N GLU A 276 -33.16 -13.16 -0.13
CA GLU A 276 -34.30 -12.37 -0.57
C GLU A 276 -35.08 -11.79 0.62
N ALA A 277 -35.26 -12.55 1.69
CA ALA A 277 -35.87 -12.04 2.91
C ALA A 277 -35.04 -10.91 3.54
N PHE A 278 -33.70 -11.05 3.56
CA PHE A 278 -32.80 -9.99 4.04
C PHE A 278 -32.90 -8.75 3.14
N ARG A 279 -32.88 -8.90 1.81
CA ARG A 279 -33.10 -7.79 0.87
C ARG A 279 -34.42 -7.07 1.15
N ALA A 280 -35.51 -7.81 1.30
CA ALA A 280 -36.83 -7.26 1.56
C ALA A 280 -36.85 -6.46 2.87
N ALA A 281 -36.35 -7.05 3.96
CA ALA A 281 -36.29 -6.39 5.26
C ALA A 281 -35.42 -5.12 5.21
N PHE A 282 -34.20 -5.20 4.68
CA PHE A 282 -33.30 -4.04 4.61
C PHE A 282 -33.86 -2.91 3.73
N ALA A 283 -34.69 -3.20 2.74
CA ALA A 283 -35.32 -2.21 1.88
C ALA A 283 -36.45 -1.39 2.54
N GLU A 284 -36.87 -1.71 3.77
CA GLU A 284 -37.97 -1.01 4.45
C GLU A 284 -37.55 0.34 5.06
N ARG A 285 -36.27 0.50 5.39
CA ARG A 285 -35.71 1.68 6.08
C ARG A 285 -34.44 2.18 5.40
N ASP A 286 -34.01 3.38 5.75
CA ASP A 286 -32.80 3.98 5.21
C ASP A 286 -31.56 3.38 5.90
N ARG A 287 -30.39 3.43 5.24
CA ARG A 287 -29.15 2.83 5.74
C ARG A 287 -28.82 3.27 7.16
N ASP A 288 -28.88 4.57 7.43
CA ASP A 288 -28.41 5.12 8.70
C ASP A 288 -29.37 4.80 9.86
N ASP A 289 -30.67 4.61 9.57
CA ASP A 289 -31.65 4.11 10.55
C ASP A 289 -31.35 2.65 10.94
N TRP A 290 -30.93 1.83 9.98
CA TRP A 290 -30.50 0.46 10.23
C TRP A 290 -29.19 0.42 11.02
N VAL A 291 -28.21 1.24 10.66
CA VAL A 291 -26.92 1.29 11.37
C VAL A 291 -27.11 1.68 12.83
N ALA A 292 -27.95 2.69 13.11
CA ALA A 292 -28.21 3.14 14.48
C ALA A 292 -28.78 2.04 15.38
N GLU A 293 -29.56 1.11 14.81
CA GLU A 293 -30.15 -0.02 15.53
C GLU A 293 -29.23 -1.24 15.59
N LEU A 294 -28.67 -1.63 14.45
CA LEU A 294 -28.01 -2.93 14.28
C LEU A 294 -26.54 -2.90 14.71
N ALA A 295 -25.80 -1.83 14.41
CA ALA A 295 -24.36 -1.76 14.70
C ALA A 295 -24.01 -1.95 16.18
N PRO A 296 -24.70 -1.32 17.16
CA PRO A 296 -24.42 -1.54 18.58
C PRO A 296 -25.03 -2.86 19.13
N ALA A 297 -25.83 -3.57 18.34
CA ALA A 297 -26.62 -4.73 18.79
C ALA A 297 -25.97 -6.10 18.56
N ASN A 298 -24.64 -6.16 18.36
CA ASN A 298 -23.91 -7.39 18.08
C ASN A 298 -24.50 -8.16 16.88
N THR A 299 -24.63 -7.49 15.74
CA THR A 299 -25.19 -8.06 14.49
C THR A 299 -24.20 -8.04 13.32
N CYS A 300 -22.99 -7.48 13.51
CA CYS A 300 -21.98 -7.33 12.46
C CYS A 300 -22.48 -6.62 11.20
N VAL A 301 -23.26 -5.54 11.38
CA VAL A 301 -23.74 -4.68 10.30
C VAL A 301 -23.03 -3.33 10.34
N SER A 302 -22.61 -2.85 9.17
CA SER A 302 -21.95 -1.55 9.01
C SER A 302 -22.44 -0.83 7.75
N PRO A 303 -22.37 0.51 7.69
CA PRO A 303 -22.64 1.24 6.46
C PRO A 303 -21.53 1.03 5.43
N VAL A 304 -21.91 0.93 4.15
CA VAL A 304 -20.96 1.16 3.06
C VAL A 304 -20.85 2.66 2.84
N TYR A 305 -19.72 3.24 3.24
CA TYR A 305 -19.47 4.67 3.11
C TYR A 305 -18.86 5.06 1.78
N SER A 306 -19.26 6.23 1.29
CA SER A 306 -18.47 7.03 0.36
C SER A 306 -17.31 7.73 1.09
N VAL A 307 -16.29 8.18 0.34
CA VAL A 307 -15.15 8.91 0.92
C VAL A 307 -15.59 10.17 1.71
N PRO A 308 -16.54 11.00 1.23
CA PRO A 308 -17.02 12.14 2.03
C PRO A 308 -17.70 11.73 3.34
N GLU A 309 -18.49 10.65 3.35
CA GLU A 309 -19.13 10.15 4.57
C GLU A 309 -18.07 9.65 5.57
N LEU A 310 -17.11 8.84 5.10
CA LEU A 310 -15.98 8.37 5.90
C LEU A 310 -15.21 9.51 6.57
N ILE A 311 -14.94 10.58 5.81
CA ILE A 311 -14.20 11.76 6.30
C ILE A 311 -15.01 12.53 7.35
N ALA A 312 -16.33 12.56 7.24
CA ALA A 312 -17.21 13.25 8.20
C ALA A 312 -17.51 12.42 9.45
N ASP A 313 -17.28 11.10 9.42
CA ASP A 313 -17.69 10.18 10.47
C ASP A 313 -16.99 10.47 11.83
N PRO A 314 -17.77 10.56 12.94
CA PRO A 314 -17.23 10.84 14.26
C PRO A 314 -16.15 9.86 14.74
N HIS A 315 -16.26 8.57 14.41
CA HIS A 315 -15.29 7.56 14.81
C HIS A 315 -13.90 7.88 14.26
N TYR A 316 -13.81 8.23 12.98
CA TYR A 316 -12.52 8.55 12.37
C TYR A 316 -11.99 9.93 12.82
N ARG A 317 -12.90 10.89 13.06
CA ARG A 317 -12.53 12.20 13.60
C ARG A 317 -11.95 12.11 15.02
N GLU A 318 -12.63 11.44 15.93
CA GLU A 318 -12.15 11.21 17.30
C GLU A 318 -10.85 10.41 17.34
N ARG A 319 -10.68 9.49 16.39
CA ARG A 319 -9.44 8.72 16.24
C ARG A 319 -8.29 9.54 15.68
N GLY A 320 -8.49 10.77 15.19
CA GLY A 320 -7.40 11.62 14.70
C GLY A 320 -6.62 10.98 13.55
N VAL A 321 -7.30 10.28 12.63
CA VAL A 321 -6.65 9.64 11.46
C VAL A 321 -6.42 10.59 10.30
N PHE A 322 -6.82 11.85 10.44
CA PHE A 322 -6.57 12.93 9.49
C PHE A 322 -5.63 13.96 10.12
N CYS A 323 -4.77 14.58 9.32
CA CYS A 323 -3.89 15.66 9.77
C CYS A 323 -3.93 16.83 8.80
N SER A 324 -3.68 18.03 9.33
CA SER A 324 -3.60 19.25 8.54
C SER A 324 -2.27 19.32 7.77
N ALA A 325 -2.35 19.82 6.55
CA ALA A 325 -1.22 20.12 5.69
C ALA A 325 -1.39 21.52 5.09
N ASN A 326 -0.28 22.17 4.80
CA ASN A 326 -0.24 23.47 4.14
C ASN A 326 0.70 23.39 2.94
N ASP A 327 0.21 23.81 1.77
CA ASP A 327 0.97 23.91 0.54
C ASP A 327 1.02 25.38 0.11
N ALA A 328 2.21 25.87 -0.24
CA ALA A 328 2.42 27.28 -0.56
C ALA A 328 1.60 27.78 -1.76
N GLU A 329 1.24 26.89 -2.70
CA GLU A 329 0.47 27.22 -3.90
C GLU A 329 -1.04 26.98 -3.70
N ARG A 330 -1.41 26.01 -2.84
CA ARG A 330 -2.79 25.51 -2.71
C ARG A 330 -3.47 25.87 -1.40
N GLY A 331 -2.73 26.37 -0.42
CA GLY A 331 -3.22 26.68 0.92
C GLY A 331 -3.36 25.44 1.81
N GLU A 332 -4.23 25.56 2.81
CA GLU A 332 -4.46 24.54 3.82
C GLU A 332 -5.42 23.44 3.33
N PHE A 333 -5.13 22.19 3.69
CA PHE A 333 -5.98 21.03 3.41
C PHE A 333 -5.72 19.91 4.42
N GLU A 334 -6.55 18.86 4.41
CA GLU A 334 -6.36 17.66 5.24
C GLU A 334 -5.81 16.48 4.42
N LEU A 335 -5.03 15.63 5.08
CA LEU A 335 -4.50 14.37 4.54
C LEU A 335 -4.77 13.23 5.52
N LEU A 336 -4.63 11.99 5.05
CA LEU A 336 -4.52 10.85 5.94
C LEU A 336 -3.23 10.96 6.77
N ALA A 337 -3.38 10.92 8.08
CA ALA A 337 -2.27 10.81 9.01
C ALA A 337 -1.58 9.44 8.84
N PRO A 338 -0.31 9.29 9.23
CA PRO A 338 0.29 7.98 9.48
C PRO A 338 -0.62 7.11 10.36
N VAL A 339 -1.02 5.95 9.86
CA VAL A 339 -1.86 5.00 10.60
C VAL A 339 -0.96 3.99 11.26
N PHE A 340 -0.51 4.31 12.48
CA PHE A 340 0.29 3.39 13.30
C PHE A 340 -0.58 2.57 14.24
N ALA A 341 -0.05 1.41 14.65
CA ALA A 341 -0.62 0.58 15.70
C ALA A 341 -0.54 1.31 17.06
N GLY A 342 -1.57 2.09 17.38
CA GLY A 342 -1.76 2.70 18.70
C GLY A 342 -0.83 3.87 19.07
N SER A 343 0.02 4.37 18.16
CA SER A 343 0.96 5.44 18.48
C SER A 343 0.36 6.86 18.32
N ARG A 344 1.13 7.85 18.78
CA ARG A 344 0.75 9.26 18.90
C ARG A 344 0.31 9.84 17.54
N ARG A 345 -0.91 10.39 17.50
CA ARG A 345 -1.52 11.02 16.31
C ARG A 345 -1.55 12.55 16.36
N ASP A 346 -1.00 13.11 17.44
CA ASP A 346 -0.73 14.54 17.57
C ASP A 346 0.47 14.88 16.68
N LEU A 347 0.15 15.24 15.44
CA LEU A 347 1.12 15.58 14.41
C LEU A 347 1.06 17.09 14.17
N PRO A 348 2.21 17.76 14.07
CA PRO A 348 2.22 19.16 13.66
C PRO A 348 1.65 19.29 12.24
N VAL A 349 1.17 20.49 11.92
CA VAL A 349 0.73 20.83 10.55
C VAL A 349 1.87 20.54 9.58
N TYR A 350 1.63 19.63 8.64
CA TYR A 350 2.64 19.25 7.65
C TYR A 350 2.82 20.37 6.63
N GLN A 351 4.03 20.91 6.54
CA GLN A 351 4.38 21.87 5.50
C GLN A 351 4.81 21.11 4.24
N VAL A 352 3.97 21.12 3.21
CA VAL A 352 4.27 20.50 1.93
C VAL A 352 5.46 21.21 1.31
N ARG A 353 6.49 20.42 1.00
CA ARG A 353 7.71 20.96 0.39
C ARG A 353 7.48 21.20 -1.11
N PRO A 354 7.90 22.36 -1.65
CA PRO A 354 7.84 22.60 -3.09
C PRO A 354 8.53 21.50 -3.88
N LYS A 355 8.00 21.13 -5.05
CA LYS A 355 8.59 20.06 -5.90
C LYS A 355 10.03 20.35 -6.33
N ARG A 356 10.40 21.63 -6.41
CA ARG A 356 11.76 22.09 -6.76
C ARG A 356 12.72 22.12 -5.57
N ALA A 357 12.23 21.95 -4.34
CA ALA A 357 13.10 21.89 -3.17
C ALA A 357 14.04 20.69 -3.30
N SER A 358 15.34 20.97 -3.13
CA SER A 358 16.41 19.99 -3.20
C SER A 358 17.19 20.03 -1.88
N ASP A 359 17.59 18.86 -1.41
CA ASP A 359 18.45 18.62 -0.27
C ASP A 359 19.83 18.10 -0.74
N THR A 360 20.15 18.21 -2.04
CA THR A 360 21.36 17.63 -2.64
C THR A 360 22.64 18.00 -1.89
N ASP A 361 22.91 19.30 -1.66
CA ASP A 361 24.14 19.73 -0.97
C ASP A 361 24.23 19.20 0.48
N GLU A 362 23.10 19.07 1.18
CA GLU A 362 23.04 18.49 2.53
C GLU A 362 23.52 17.02 2.50
N PHE A 363 22.97 16.23 1.57
CA PHE A 363 23.28 14.81 1.47
C PHE A 363 24.63 14.51 0.80
N LEU A 364 25.12 15.38 -0.09
CA LEU A 364 26.47 15.27 -0.62
C LEU A 364 27.52 15.55 0.47
N ARG A 365 27.28 16.54 1.35
CA ARG A 365 28.12 16.74 2.54
C ARG A 365 28.04 15.56 3.50
N TYR A 366 26.85 15.02 3.72
CA TYR A 366 26.68 13.79 4.51
C TYR A 366 27.47 12.60 3.93
N ALA A 367 27.51 12.46 2.60
CA ALA A 367 28.32 11.47 1.88
C ALA A 367 29.83 11.72 1.98
N GLY A 368 30.26 12.87 2.53
CA GLY A 368 31.67 13.22 2.73
C GLY A 368 32.30 14.00 1.58
N LEU A 369 31.51 14.54 0.65
CA LEU A 369 32.03 15.41 -0.41
C LEU A 369 32.37 16.80 0.16
N SER A 370 33.50 17.33 -0.28
CA SER A 370 33.94 18.69 0.01
C SER A 370 33.10 19.73 -0.74
N ALA A 371 33.13 20.98 -0.29
CA ALA A 371 32.45 22.08 -0.97
C ALA A 371 32.94 22.25 -2.43
N ALA A 372 34.21 21.96 -2.71
CA ALA A 372 34.79 22.03 -4.06
C ALA A 372 34.23 20.92 -4.97
N GLU A 373 34.16 19.68 -4.48
CA GLU A 373 33.56 18.56 -5.24
C GLU A 373 32.07 18.82 -5.52
N ILE A 374 31.32 19.36 -4.56
CA ILE A 374 29.90 19.70 -4.75
C ILE A 374 29.73 20.78 -5.83
N GLU A 375 30.55 21.82 -5.81
CA GLU A 375 30.51 22.88 -6.82
C GLU A 375 30.88 22.35 -8.21
N GLU A 376 31.83 21.43 -8.31
CA GLU A 376 32.18 20.75 -9.57
C GLU A 376 31.02 19.90 -10.11
N LEU A 377 30.33 19.14 -9.24
CA LEU A 377 29.16 18.37 -9.63
C LEU A 377 28.02 19.26 -10.14
N ARG A 378 27.82 20.42 -9.53
CA ARG A 378 26.80 21.39 -9.98
C ARG A 378 27.19 22.03 -11.31
N THR A 379 28.45 22.46 -11.45
CA THR A 379 28.96 23.09 -12.67
C THR A 379 28.90 22.14 -13.87
N SER A 380 29.19 20.85 -13.65
CA SER A 380 29.10 19.81 -14.68
C SER A 380 27.66 19.33 -14.97
N GLY A 381 26.68 19.74 -14.17
CA GLY A 381 25.29 19.28 -14.26
C GLY A 381 25.07 17.85 -13.76
N ALA A 382 26.03 17.29 -13.02
CA ALA A 382 25.94 15.99 -12.39
C ALA A 382 25.08 16.00 -11.12
N ALA A 383 24.86 17.16 -10.51
CA ALA A 383 24.02 17.37 -9.33
C ALA A 383 23.24 18.70 -9.39
N GLU A 384 22.06 18.76 -8.75
CA GLU A 384 21.20 19.96 -8.68
C GLU A 384 20.63 20.28 -7.30
#